data_AF-A0A8J7CPH1-F1
#
_entry.id   AF-A0A8J7CPH1-F1
#
_cell.length_a   1.000
_cell.length_b   1.000
_cell.length_c   1.000
_cell.angle_alpha   90.00
_cell.angle_beta   90.00
_cell.angle_gamma   90.00
#
_symmetry.space_group_name_H-M   'P 1'
#
loop_
_entity.id
_entity.type
_entity.pdbx_description
1 polymer ?
#
loop_
_entity_poly.entity_id
_entity_poly.type
_entity_poly.pdbx_seq_one_letter_code
_entity_poly.pdbx_strand_id
1 'polypeptide(L)'
;MPTSRATRPLSGLCLALAAVAGLSLFMAAGDAVASERTTLYGLTGSTFRKVGTLDPALSRSCREGMFNQIRKDRLYIGYFGPGPGRRTLTGIAKQGFNLHDPTGRAEPDTTYHFHNDGYSDCLVFVAREGDRPNPP
;
A
#
# COMPACT_ATOMS: atom_id res chain seq x y z
N MET A 1 -54.74 -63.56 -45.00
CA MET A 1 -55.50 -63.78 -43.75
C MET A 1 -54.49 -64.21 -42.69
N PRO A 2 -54.42 -63.55 -41.51
CA PRO A 2 -54.88 -62.19 -41.16
C PRO A 2 -54.10 -61.12 -41.96
N THR A 3 -53.62 -59.92 -41.57
CA THR A 3 -53.52 -59.06 -40.34
C THR A 3 -53.35 -57.59 -40.87
N SER A 4 -53.59 -56.42 -40.23
CA SER A 4 -53.68 -55.90 -38.85
C SER A 4 -52.36 -55.86 -38.03
N ARG A 5 -51.85 -54.74 -37.48
CA ARG A 5 -52.18 -53.29 -37.49
C ARG A 5 -50.84 -52.51 -37.53
N ALA A 6 -50.64 -51.46 -38.31
CA ALA A 6 -51.16 -50.09 -38.15
C ALA A 6 -50.71 -49.34 -36.87
N THR A 7 -49.84 -48.34 -37.03
CA THR A 7 -49.86 -47.04 -36.31
C THR A 7 -49.11 -45.97 -37.12
N ARG A 8 -49.29 -44.69 -36.77
CA ARG A 8 -48.92 -43.52 -37.59
C ARG A 8 -47.62 -42.83 -37.12
N PRO A 9 -46.98 -41.98 -37.96
CA PRO A 9 -45.68 -41.37 -37.64
C PRO A 9 -45.80 -40.21 -36.65
N LEU A 10 -44.69 -39.91 -35.95
CA LEU A 10 -44.47 -38.59 -35.34
C LEU A 10 -43.23 -37.92 -35.95
N SER A 11 -43.47 -36.74 -36.52
CA SER A 11 -42.68 -35.53 -36.29
C SER A 11 -41.15 -35.64 -36.40
N GLY A 12 -40.65 -35.84 -37.61
CA GLY A 12 -39.29 -35.41 -37.98
C GLY A 12 -39.20 -33.88 -37.96
N LEU A 13 -38.99 -33.28 -36.78
CA LEU A 13 -38.86 -31.84 -36.59
C LEU A 13 -37.79 -31.45 -35.56
N CYS A 14 -36.57 -31.95 -35.75
CA CYS A 14 -35.36 -31.30 -35.23
C CYS A 14 -34.74 -30.47 -36.36
N LEU A 15 -35.37 -29.34 -36.66
CA LEU A 15 -34.86 -28.40 -37.66
C LEU A 15 -33.54 -27.76 -37.17
N ALA A 16 -32.69 -27.39 -38.11
CA ALA A 16 -31.34 -26.91 -37.88
C ALA A 16 -31.23 -25.71 -36.92
N LEU A 17 -30.14 -25.70 -36.12
CA LEU A 17 -29.56 -24.45 -35.60
C LEU A 17 -28.03 -24.56 -35.36
N ALA A 18 -27.33 -25.20 -36.30
CA ALA A 18 -25.88 -25.25 -36.32
C ALA A 18 -25.28 -24.01 -37.01
N ALA A 19 -25.32 -22.82 -36.36
CA ALA A 19 -24.55 -21.63 -36.79
C ALA A 19 -24.55 -20.43 -35.80
N VAL A 20 -23.98 -20.54 -34.58
CA VAL A 20 -23.45 -19.36 -33.83
C VAL A 20 -22.16 -19.69 -33.07
N ALA A 21 -21.22 -20.39 -33.72
CA ALA A 21 -19.87 -20.59 -33.19
C ALA A 21 -18.99 -19.35 -33.48
N GLY A 22 -19.27 -18.23 -32.80
CA GLY A 22 -18.69 -16.93 -33.20
C GLY A 22 -18.83 -15.76 -32.22
N LEU A 23 -19.03 -16.00 -30.92
CA LEU A 23 -18.99 -14.92 -29.92
C LEU A 23 -18.26 -15.39 -28.64
N SER A 24 -16.93 -15.31 -28.69
CA SER A 24 -16.03 -15.58 -27.56
C SER A 24 -14.84 -14.61 -27.64
N LEU A 25 -14.17 -14.38 -26.52
CA LEU A 25 -13.05 -13.43 -26.37
C LEU A 25 -13.38 -11.93 -26.51
N PHE A 26 -14.41 -11.46 -25.79
CA PHE A 26 -14.39 -10.13 -25.17
C PHE A 26 -14.90 -10.24 -23.72
N MET A 27 -14.34 -9.41 -22.84
CA MET A 27 -14.37 -9.54 -21.36
C MET A 27 -13.59 -10.76 -20.84
N ALA A 28 -12.62 -10.62 -19.94
CA ALA A 28 -12.03 -9.39 -19.39
C ALA A 28 -10.51 -9.56 -19.20
N ALA A 29 -9.73 -8.61 -19.72
CA ALA A 29 -8.42 -8.31 -19.17
C ALA A 29 -8.66 -7.60 -17.83
N GLY A 30 -8.73 -8.35 -16.74
CA GLY A 30 -8.81 -7.78 -15.40
C GLY A 30 -7.49 -7.12 -15.08
N ASP A 31 -7.46 -5.79 -15.00
CA ASP A 31 -6.28 -5.05 -14.56
C ASP A 31 -5.84 -5.57 -13.19
N ALA A 32 -4.68 -6.21 -13.16
CA ALA A 32 -4.06 -6.69 -11.94
C ALA A 32 -3.52 -5.48 -11.17
N VAL A 33 -4.42 -4.77 -10.46
CA VAL A 33 -4.08 -3.63 -9.61
C VAL A 33 -3.04 -4.09 -8.60
N ALA A 34 -1.79 -3.71 -8.85
CA ALA A 34 -0.67 -4.07 -8.02
C ALA A 34 -0.80 -3.34 -6.68
N SER A 35 -1.40 -4.03 -5.70
CA SER A 35 -1.52 -3.54 -4.33
C SER A 35 -0.13 -3.18 -3.81
N GLU A 36 0.12 -1.88 -3.66
CA GLU A 36 1.37 -1.39 -3.08
C GLU A 36 1.44 -1.83 -1.63
N ARG A 37 2.25 -2.86 -1.37
CA ARG A 37 2.29 -3.51 -0.06
C ARG A 37 2.87 -2.58 1.00
N THR A 38 2.01 -2.06 1.85
CA THR A 38 2.33 -1.50 3.17
C THR A 38 3.36 -2.38 3.89
N THR A 39 4.58 -1.88 4.00
CA THR A 39 5.73 -2.65 4.47
C THR A 39 6.10 -2.25 5.91
N LEU A 40 6.04 -3.21 6.82
CA LEU A 40 6.60 -3.06 8.17
C LEU A 40 8.12 -3.15 8.09
N TYR A 41 8.82 -2.04 8.36
CA TYR A 41 10.28 -2.00 8.42
C TYR A 41 10.82 -2.64 9.71
N GLY A 42 10.09 -2.47 10.82
CA GLY A 42 10.48 -3.03 12.11
C GLY A 42 9.43 -2.81 13.19
N LEU A 43 9.52 -3.61 14.25
CA LEU A 43 8.60 -3.58 15.39
C LEU A 43 9.42 -3.50 16.68
N THR A 44 9.16 -2.52 17.56
CA THR A 44 9.98 -2.29 18.75
C THR A 44 9.17 -1.97 20.01
N GLY A 45 9.64 -2.46 21.16
CA GLY A 45 9.11 -2.11 22.47
C GLY A 45 9.52 -0.70 22.96
N SER A 46 10.31 0.03 22.17
CA SER A 46 10.78 1.39 22.48
C SER A 46 9.67 2.44 22.32
N THR A 47 9.99 3.70 22.63
CA THR A 47 9.15 4.85 22.25
C THR A 47 9.61 5.45 20.93
N PHE A 48 8.69 5.96 20.12
CA PHE A 48 9.00 6.60 18.83
C PHE A 48 10.01 7.75 18.93
N ARG A 49 10.06 8.42 20.09
CA ARG A 49 11.03 9.51 20.35
C ARG A 49 12.50 9.06 20.41
N LYS A 50 12.78 7.76 20.30
CA LYS A 50 14.14 7.18 20.20
C LYS A 50 14.52 6.74 18.78
N VAL A 51 13.71 7.03 17.76
CA VAL A 51 13.99 6.64 16.35
C VAL A 51 15.07 7.52 15.69
N GLY A 52 15.29 8.72 16.21
CA GLY A 52 16.26 9.70 15.73
C GLY A 52 16.17 10.99 16.53
N THR A 53 16.91 12.03 16.15
CA THR A 53 16.86 13.36 16.78
C THR A 53 15.66 14.15 16.26
N LEU A 54 14.84 14.70 17.15
CA LEU A 54 13.71 15.56 16.77
C LEU A 54 14.21 16.86 16.11
N ASP A 55 13.73 17.16 14.91
CA ASP A 55 14.01 18.43 14.24
C ASP A 55 12.79 19.38 14.35
N PRO A 56 12.87 20.51 15.07
CA PRO A 56 11.74 21.44 15.21
C PRO A 56 11.35 22.19 13.94
N ALA A 57 12.26 22.37 12.98
CA ALA A 57 12.05 23.10 11.74
C ALA A 57 11.41 22.21 10.67
N LEU A 58 11.89 20.98 10.49
CA LEU A 58 11.24 19.97 9.65
C LEU A 58 9.90 19.54 10.23
N SER A 59 9.78 19.41 11.56
CA SER A 59 8.47 19.18 12.21
C SER A 59 7.49 20.33 11.94
N ARG A 60 7.96 21.58 11.85
CA ARG A 60 7.11 22.72 11.45
C ARG A 60 6.65 22.56 10.01
N SER A 61 7.58 22.29 9.09
CA SER A 61 7.23 22.16 7.69
C SER A 61 6.39 20.92 7.34
N CYS A 62 6.46 19.83 8.14
CA CYS A 62 5.49 18.74 8.05
C CYS A 62 4.04 19.16 8.39
N ARG A 63 3.87 20.04 9.37
CA ARG A 63 2.55 20.63 9.73
C ARG A 63 2.07 21.65 8.70
N GLU A 64 3.00 22.27 7.96
CA GLU A 64 2.73 23.18 6.84
C GLU A 64 2.46 22.43 5.51
N GLY A 65 2.62 21.11 5.47
CA GLY A 65 2.49 20.29 4.24
C GLY A 65 3.72 20.33 3.32
N MET A 66 4.82 20.92 3.79
CA MET A 66 6.03 21.24 3.03
C MET A 66 7.23 20.32 3.35
N PHE A 67 7.05 19.29 4.19
CA PHE A 67 8.07 18.26 4.43
C PHE A 67 7.38 16.98 4.96
N ASN A 68 6.93 16.11 4.05
CA ASN A 68 5.96 15.03 4.34
C ASN A 68 6.26 13.76 3.54
N GLN A 69 5.65 12.63 3.88
CA GLN A 69 5.69 11.45 3.01
C GLN A 69 4.71 11.59 1.84
N ILE A 70 5.14 11.14 0.65
CA ILE A 70 4.29 11.00 -0.54
C ILE A 70 3.26 9.88 -0.34
N ARG A 71 3.66 8.77 0.30
CA ARG A 71 2.81 7.61 0.60
C ARG A 71 3.02 7.18 2.06
N LYS A 72 2.11 7.60 2.92
CA LYS A 72 2.21 7.54 4.39
C LYS A 72 2.10 6.12 4.97
N ASP A 73 1.59 5.22 4.17
CA ASP A 73 1.28 3.81 4.44
C ASP A 73 2.30 2.84 3.80
N ARG A 74 3.31 3.35 3.07
CA ARG A 74 4.24 2.51 2.30
C ARG A 74 5.29 1.81 3.15
N LEU A 75 5.93 2.51 4.09
CA LEU A 75 7.03 1.99 4.91
C LEU A 75 6.99 2.60 6.31
N TYR A 76 6.96 1.78 7.36
CA TYR A 76 6.76 2.26 8.73
C TYR A 76 7.42 1.38 9.81
N ILE A 77 7.65 1.95 10.99
CA ILE A 77 8.03 1.25 12.23
C ILE A 77 6.82 1.24 13.17
N GLY A 78 6.53 0.08 13.77
CA GLY A 78 5.53 -0.06 14.83
C GLY A 78 6.14 -0.02 16.23
N TYR A 79 5.50 0.71 17.14
CA TYR A 79 5.91 0.82 18.55
C TYR A 79 4.85 0.18 19.44
N PHE A 80 5.28 -0.71 20.35
CA PHE A 80 4.40 -1.44 21.26
C PHE A 80 4.87 -1.41 22.73
N GLY A 81 3.97 -1.76 23.65
CA GLY A 81 4.22 -1.85 25.08
C GLY A 81 3.52 -0.76 25.92
N PRO A 82 3.67 -0.82 27.26
CA PRO A 82 2.98 0.07 28.18
C PRO A 82 3.68 1.44 28.29
N GLY A 83 2.93 2.52 28.09
CA GLY A 83 3.36 3.90 28.39
C GLY A 83 3.17 4.91 27.24
N PRO A 84 3.30 6.21 27.50
CA PRO A 84 3.09 7.26 26.50
C PRO A 84 4.04 7.14 25.31
N GLY A 85 3.50 7.19 24.09
CA GLY A 85 4.32 7.07 22.87
C GLY A 85 4.95 5.69 22.66
N ARG A 86 4.38 4.62 23.24
CA ARG A 86 4.74 3.21 23.00
C ARG A 86 3.59 2.39 22.37
N ARG A 87 2.57 3.05 21.82
CA ARG A 87 1.51 2.44 21.00
C ARG A 87 1.20 3.37 19.84
N THR A 88 2.02 3.34 18.80
CA THR A 88 1.91 4.22 17.63
C THR A 88 2.74 3.67 16.47
N LEU A 89 2.73 4.34 15.32
CA LEU A 89 3.60 4.09 14.17
C LEU A 89 4.46 5.34 13.89
N THR A 90 5.58 5.16 13.20
CA THR A 90 6.24 6.24 12.44
C THR A 90 6.47 5.80 11.01
N GLY A 91 6.03 6.63 10.05
CA GLY A 91 6.35 6.45 8.64
C GLY A 91 7.83 6.74 8.33
N ILE A 92 8.31 6.32 7.17
CA ILE A 92 9.71 6.46 6.72
C ILE A 92 9.78 7.06 5.31
N ALA A 93 10.70 8.04 5.15
CA ALA A 93 11.16 8.50 3.84
C ALA A 93 12.66 8.87 3.87
N LYS A 94 13.29 8.96 2.68
CA LYS A 94 14.63 9.51 2.44
C LYS A 94 14.57 10.46 1.23
N GLN A 95 15.61 11.27 0.99
CA GLN A 95 15.72 11.97 -0.29
C GLN A 95 15.66 10.97 -1.45
N GLY A 96 14.89 11.26 -2.50
CA GLY A 96 14.64 10.34 -3.63
C GLY A 96 13.71 9.14 -3.32
N PHE A 97 13.33 8.89 -2.07
CA PHE A 97 12.41 7.81 -1.70
C PHE A 97 11.29 8.30 -0.77
N ASN A 98 10.07 8.33 -1.30
CA ASN A 98 8.84 8.61 -0.54
C ASN A 98 8.75 10.00 0.12
N LEU A 99 9.68 10.93 -0.12
CA LEU A 99 9.74 12.25 0.52
C LEU A 99 9.21 13.37 -0.39
N HIS A 100 8.25 14.15 0.10
CA HIS A 100 7.88 15.44 -0.46
C HIS A 100 8.64 16.54 0.27
N ASP A 101 9.58 17.17 -0.42
CA ASP A 101 10.33 18.34 0.04
C ASP A 101 10.53 19.33 -1.12
N PRO A 102 9.60 20.28 -1.32
CA PRO A 102 9.74 21.33 -2.32
C PRO A 102 10.74 22.43 -1.88
N THR A 103 11.33 22.33 -0.69
CA THR A 103 12.24 23.34 -0.13
C THR A 103 13.72 22.96 -0.18
N GLY A 104 14.06 21.72 -0.53
CA GLY A 104 15.44 21.24 -0.62
C GLY A 104 16.16 21.19 0.73
N ARG A 105 15.43 20.90 1.81
CA ARG A 105 15.96 20.73 3.18
C ARG A 105 16.40 19.31 3.49
N ALA A 106 16.09 18.34 2.64
CA ALA A 106 16.53 16.96 2.79
C ALA A 106 18.06 16.83 2.65
N GLU A 107 18.70 16.33 3.69
CA GLU A 107 20.12 15.98 3.72
C GLU A 107 20.36 14.64 2.99
N PRO A 108 21.52 14.46 2.33
CA PRO A 108 21.92 13.17 1.78
C PRO A 108 22.07 12.12 2.88
N ASP A 109 21.97 10.84 2.50
CA ASP A 109 22.11 9.65 3.35
C ASP A 109 21.24 9.60 4.62
N THR A 110 20.31 10.54 4.76
CA THR A 110 19.51 10.75 5.97
C THR A 110 18.13 10.11 5.85
N THR A 111 17.69 9.46 6.94
CA THR A 111 16.36 8.88 7.05
C THR A 111 15.47 9.76 7.93
N TYR A 112 14.28 10.06 7.43
CA TYR A 112 13.27 10.86 8.11
C TYR A 112 12.12 9.99 8.59
N HIS A 113 11.84 10.08 9.89
CA HIS A 113 10.79 9.34 10.56
C HIS A 113 9.65 10.27 10.98
N PHE A 114 8.45 9.98 10.48
CA PHE A 114 7.29 10.87 10.61
C PHE A 114 6.29 10.30 11.62
N HIS A 115 6.01 11.04 12.68
CA HIS A 115 4.89 10.80 13.58
C HIS A 115 3.76 11.78 13.23
N ASN A 116 2.53 11.27 13.09
CA ASN A 116 1.31 12.04 12.76
C ASN A 116 1.44 12.93 11.50
N ASP A 117 1.97 12.35 10.41
CA ASP A 117 2.15 13.02 9.13
C ASP A 117 0.84 13.59 8.54
N GLY A 118 0.79 14.91 8.35
CA GLY A 118 -0.39 15.64 7.84
C GLY A 118 -1.43 15.97 8.90
N TYR A 119 -1.11 15.80 10.19
CA TYR A 119 -1.86 16.34 11.31
C TYR A 119 -1.12 17.55 11.92
N SER A 120 -1.86 18.38 12.66
CA SER A 120 -1.35 19.61 13.27
C SER A 120 -0.34 19.38 14.39
N ASP A 121 -0.09 18.14 14.79
CA ASP A 121 0.92 17.73 15.76
C ASP A 121 2.10 16.94 15.13
N CYS A 122 2.25 16.95 13.80
CA CYS A 122 3.32 16.21 13.12
C CYS A 122 4.71 16.51 13.71
N LEU A 123 5.49 15.43 13.93
CA LEU A 123 6.89 15.46 14.35
C LEU A 123 7.76 14.70 13.36
N VAL A 124 8.91 15.29 13.01
CA VAL A 124 9.94 14.71 12.15
C VAL A 124 11.19 14.43 12.98
N PHE A 125 11.62 13.17 12.97
CA PHE A 125 12.87 12.73 13.59
C PHE A 125 13.89 12.36 12.50
N VAL A 126 15.12 12.79 12.70
CA VAL A 126 16.24 12.67 11.77
C VAL A 126 17.18 11.58 12.27
N ALA A 127 17.48 10.61 11.40
CA ALA A 127 18.44 9.55 11.66
C ALA A 127 19.44 9.48 10.50
N ARG A 128 20.65 10.02 10.69
CA ARG A 128 21.73 9.95 9.69
C ARG A 128 22.37 8.57 9.71
N GLU A 129 23.00 8.18 8.60
CA GLU A 129 23.65 6.87 8.45
C GLU A 129 24.67 6.59 9.57
N GLY A 130 25.42 7.61 10.00
CA GLY A 130 26.40 7.56 11.09
C GLY A 130 25.87 7.80 12.52
N ASP A 131 24.60 8.18 12.69
CA ASP A 131 23.98 8.36 14.02
C ASP A 131 23.51 7.02 14.62
N ARG A 132 23.62 5.91 13.86
CA ARG A 132 23.22 4.59 14.33
C ARG A 132 24.25 4.03 15.31
N PRO A 133 23.85 3.56 16.51
CA PRO A 133 24.69 2.63 17.24
C PRO A 133 24.89 1.38 16.38
N ASN A 134 26.11 0.84 16.37
CA ASN A 134 26.39 -0.42 15.65
C ASN A 134 25.38 -1.51 16.05
N PRO A 135 24.81 -2.26 15.10
CA PRO A 135 24.14 -3.51 15.46
C PRO A 135 25.17 -4.46 16.10
N PRO A 136 24.76 -5.26 17.09
CA PRO A 136 25.62 -6.27 17.72
C PRO A 136 25.91 -7.46 16.80
#